data_AF-A0A9D8SJH2-F1
#
_entry.id   AF-A0A9D8SJH2-F1
#
_cell.length_a   1.000
_cell.length_b   1.000
_cell.length_c   1.000
_cell.angle_alpha   90.00
_cell.angle_beta   90.00
_cell.angle_gamma   90.00
#
_symmetry.space_group_name_H-M   'P 1'
#
loop_
_entity.id
_entity.type
_entity.pdbx_description
1 polymer ?
#
loop_
_entity_poly.entity_id
_entity_poly.type
_entity_poly.pdbx_seq_one_letter_code
_entity_poly.pdbx_strand_id
1 'polypeptide(L)'
;MKISRRFVRFGLSVLLLSGWNCCGMLSALELPDPEWKPLFPGIDHAAIQVEEPLLKVNVLRIQADTPGLSFYSTGRIAGYEADKAETDRQTVPDFLKEHGLAAAVNANFYSPFNGYTRKNRGPSDAKGLAVSDGVLVSPANGYGSFVVRK
;
A
#
# COMPACT_ATOMS: atom_id res chain seq x y z
N MET A 1 -41.07 17.90 -10.66
CA MET A 1 -41.02 16.50 -10.17
C MET A 1 -39.86 16.39 -9.19
N LYS A 2 -40.15 16.41 -7.88
CA LYS A 2 -39.15 16.29 -6.79
C LYS A 2 -38.88 14.80 -6.55
N ILE A 3 -37.60 14.39 -6.57
CA ILE A 3 -37.17 13.14 -5.93
C ILE A 3 -35.89 13.45 -5.15
N SER A 4 -36.07 13.65 -3.85
CA SER A 4 -35.01 13.57 -2.85
C SER A 4 -34.71 12.09 -2.57
N ARG A 5 -33.43 11.71 -2.53
CA ARG A 5 -32.97 10.49 -1.86
C ARG A 5 -31.64 10.83 -1.18
N ARG A 6 -31.73 11.24 0.08
CA ARG A 6 -31.57 10.42 1.31
C ARG A 6 -30.12 10.46 1.77
N PHE A 7 -29.90 11.30 2.78
CA PHE A 7 -28.76 11.33 3.69
C PHE A 7 -28.23 9.93 4.00
N VAL A 8 -26.94 9.73 3.79
CA VAL A 8 -26.20 8.62 4.40
C VAL A 8 -26.08 8.95 5.89
N ARG A 9 -26.75 8.12 6.71
CA ARG A 9 -26.75 8.24 8.16
C ARG A 9 -25.41 7.73 8.70
N PHE A 10 -24.66 8.58 9.40
CA PHE A 10 -23.62 8.13 10.32
C PHE A 10 -24.31 7.46 11.51
N GLY A 11 -24.04 6.18 11.71
CA GLY A 11 -24.44 5.46 12.92
C GLY A 11 -23.49 5.80 14.06
N LEU A 12 -23.91 6.69 14.96
CA LEU A 12 -23.29 6.90 16.26
C LEU A 12 -23.86 5.86 17.23
N SER A 13 -23.13 4.79 17.53
CA SER A 13 -23.49 3.90 18.64
C SER A 13 -23.03 4.54 19.95
N VAL A 14 -23.98 5.15 20.66
CA VAL A 14 -23.82 5.50 22.08
C VAL A 14 -23.99 4.22 22.89
N LEU A 15 -22.88 3.61 23.29
CA LEU A 15 -22.85 2.61 24.35
C LEU A 15 -22.73 3.37 25.68
N LEU A 16 -23.85 3.46 26.41
CA LEU A 16 -23.86 3.89 27.81
C LEU A 16 -23.23 2.77 28.65
N LEU A 17 -21.94 2.91 28.96
CA LEU A 17 -21.29 2.18 30.03
C LEU A 17 -21.07 3.15 31.19
N SER A 18 -21.96 3.07 32.18
CA SER A 18 -21.75 3.59 33.52
C SER A 18 -20.65 2.78 34.20
N GLY A 19 -19.47 3.36 34.39
CA GLY A 19 -18.41 2.72 35.18
C GLY A 19 -17.02 3.26 34.85
N TRP A 20 -16.48 4.05 35.77
CA TRP A 20 -15.12 4.58 35.80
C TRP A 20 -14.71 5.61 34.73
N ASN A 21 -14.67 6.86 35.20
CA ASN A 21 -13.89 7.95 34.64
C ASN A 21 -12.41 7.57 34.52
N CYS A 22 -12.04 7.04 33.36
CA CYS A 22 -10.76 7.27 32.69
C CYS A 22 -11.03 7.22 31.18
N CYS A 23 -11.92 8.10 30.71
CA CYS A 23 -12.03 8.41 29.29
C CYS A 23 -10.84 9.31 28.94
N GLY A 24 -9.65 8.70 28.86
CA GLY A 24 -8.55 9.32 28.14
C GLY A 24 -9.02 9.52 26.72
N MET A 25 -9.23 10.77 26.32
CA MET A 25 -9.43 11.13 24.92
C MET A 25 -8.20 10.58 24.20
N LEU A 26 -8.37 9.51 23.42
CA LEU A 26 -7.37 9.12 22.45
C LEU A 26 -7.35 10.26 21.43
N SER A 27 -6.51 11.27 21.65
CA SER A 27 -6.28 12.29 20.64
C SER A 27 -5.67 11.56 19.46
N ALA A 28 -6.38 11.53 18.33
CA ALA A 28 -5.76 11.14 17.09
C ALA A 28 -4.58 12.09 16.85
N LEU A 29 -3.43 11.55 16.46
CA LEU A 29 -2.34 12.39 15.98
C LEU A 29 -2.84 13.09 14.72
N GLU A 30 -3.06 14.40 14.81
CA GLU A 30 -3.37 15.22 13.65
C GLU A 30 -2.05 15.49 12.92
N LEU A 31 -1.92 14.90 11.73
CA LEU A 31 -0.77 15.18 10.87
C LEU A 31 -0.95 16.57 10.26
N PRO A 32 0.13 17.36 10.14
CA PRO A 32 0.06 18.64 9.44
C PRO A 32 -0.34 18.43 7.98
N ASP A 33 -0.91 19.48 7.39
CA ASP A 33 -1.27 19.46 5.98
C ASP A 33 -0.04 19.14 5.10
N PRO A 34 -0.15 18.20 4.16
CA PRO A 34 0.96 17.83 3.30
C PRO A 34 1.35 18.96 2.34
N GLU A 35 2.62 19.34 2.34
CA GLU A 35 3.22 20.18 1.30
C GLU A 35 3.47 19.32 0.04
N TRP A 36 2.54 19.35 -0.91
CA TRP A 36 2.64 18.58 -2.16
C TRP A 36 3.65 19.19 -3.13
N LYS A 37 4.61 18.39 -3.59
CA LYS A 37 5.61 18.74 -4.59
C LYS A 37 5.49 17.81 -5.80
N PRO A 38 5.49 18.33 -7.05
CA PRO A 38 5.51 17.47 -8.23
C PRO A 38 6.75 16.57 -8.22
N LEU A 39 6.56 15.27 -8.44
CA LEU A 39 7.64 14.28 -8.52
C LEU A 39 7.85 13.80 -9.96
N PHE A 40 6.75 13.51 -10.65
CA PHE A 40 6.71 13.03 -12.03
C PHE A 40 5.35 13.45 -12.64
N PRO A 41 5.19 13.56 -13.97
CA PRO A 41 3.87 13.82 -14.56
C PRO A 41 2.78 12.87 -14.01
N GLY A 42 1.76 13.45 -13.37
CA GLY A 42 0.67 12.70 -12.73
C GLY A 42 0.97 12.15 -11.33
N ILE A 43 2.15 12.43 -10.75
CA ILE A 43 2.55 11.99 -9.41
C ILE A 43 3.09 13.18 -8.60
N ASP A 44 2.45 13.46 -7.46
CA ASP A 44 2.97 14.38 -6.44
C ASP A 44 3.50 13.59 -5.23
N HIS A 45 4.48 14.16 -4.55
CA HIS A 45 5.04 13.66 -3.30
C HIS A 45 4.82 14.67 -2.17
N ALA A 46 4.53 14.17 -0.97
CA ALA A 46 4.61 14.94 0.26
C ALA A 46 5.38 14.15 1.32
N ALA A 47 6.17 14.86 2.11
CA ALA A 47 6.85 14.32 3.28
C ALA A 47 6.35 15.04 4.52
N ILE A 48 5.93 14.28 5.53
CA ILE A 48 5.50 14.78 6.83
C ILE A 48 6.44 14.21 7.87
N GLN A 49 6.95 15.08 8.74
CA GLN A 49 7.73 14.69 9.90
C GLN A 49 7.07 15.27 11.15
N VAL A 50 6.84 14.42 12.14
CA VAL A 50 6.35 14.80 13.46
C VAL A 50 7.36 14.28 14.48
N GLU A 51 7.67 15.09 15.49
CA GLU A 51 8.63 14.72 16.54
C GLU A 51 7.96 13.95 17.69
N GLU A 52 6.67 14.19 17.93
CA GLU A 52 5.91 13.56 19.02
C GLU A 52 4.53 13.08 18.54
N PRO A 53 4.35 11.76 18.32
CA PRO A 53 5.39 10.72 18.30
C PRO A 53 6.34 10.91 17.11
N LEU A 54 7.59 10.45 17.27
CA LEU A 54 8.58 10.49 16.19
C LEU A 54 8.09 9.66 15.00
N LEU A 55 7.67 10.34 13.94
CA LEU A 55 7.06 9.73 12.76
C LEU A 55 7.53 10.44 11.50
N LYS A 56 7.88 9.66 10.47
CA LYS A 56 8.16 10.13 9.12
C LYS A 56 7.20 9.46 8.15
N VAL A 57 6.38 10.24 7.47
CA VAL A 57 5.39 9.76 6.50
C VAL A 57 5.79 10.27 5.12
N ASN A 58 5.89 9.36 4.15
CA ASN A 58 6.03 9.70 2.74
C ASN A 58 4.73 9.32 2.04
N VAL A 59 4.15 10.26 1.31
CA VAL A 59 2.87 10.07 0.61
C VAL A 59 3.05 10.37 -0.86
N LEU A 60 2.48 9.51 -1.70
CA LEU A 60 2.37 9.73 -3.14
C LEU A 60 0.89 9.96 -3.47
N ARG A 61 0.61 11.05 -4.19
CA ARG A 61 -0.69 11.30 -4.79
C ARG A 61 -0.59 11.03 -6.28
N ILE A 62 -1.38 10.07 -6.76
CA ILE A 62 -1.31 9.56 -8.13
C ILE A 62 -2.60 9.91 -8.86
N GLN A 63 -2.48 10.64 -9.97
CA GLN A 63 -3.57 10.89 -10.91
C GLN A 63 -3.73 9.69 -11.83
N ALA A 64 -4.66 8.80 -11.48
CA ALA A 64 -4.81 7.49 -12.12
C ALA A 64 -5.22 7.55 -13.62
N ASP A 65 -5.72 8.69 -14.08
CA ASP A 65 -6.11 8.97 -15.47
C ASP A 65 -4.98 9.59 -16.31
N THR A 66 -3.80 9.81 -15.73
CA THR A 66 -2.63 10.34 -16.47
C THR A 66 -2.24 9.39 -17.61
N PRO A 67 -2.25 9.85 -18.88
CA PRO A 67 -1.86 9.01 -20.01
C PRO A 67 -0.43 8.47 -19.86
N GLY A 68 -0.27 7.17 -20.07
CA GLY A 68 1.03 6.50 -19.96
C GLY A 68 1.41 6.07 -18.53
N LEU A 69 0.63 6.45 -17.51
CA LEU A 69 0.86 5.98 -16.15
C LEU A 69 0.18 4.62 -15.91
N SER A 70 0.87 3.72 -15.21
CA SER A 70 0.33 2.41 -14.84
C SER A 70 0.95 1.87 -13.57
N PHE A 71 0.18 1.07 -12.84
CA PHE A 71 0.69 0.30 -11.72
C PHE A 71 1.39 -0.96 -12.24
N TYR A 72 2.52 -1.29 -11.61
CA TYR A 72 3.31 -2.47 -11.88
C TYR A 72 3.65 -3.16 -10.56
N SER A 73 3.64 -4.50 -10.55
CA SER A 73 4.00 -5.33 -9.40
C SER A 73 5.04 -6.36 -9.82
N THR A 74 5.74 -6.97 -8.86
CA THR A 74 6.77 -7.98 -9.15
C THR A 74 6.16 -9.17 -9.90
N GLY A 75 6.72 -9.47 -11.07
CA GLY A 75 6.31 -10.60 -11.90
C GLY A 75 6.84 -11.94 -11.41
N ARG A 76 6.50 -13.01 -12.14
CA ARG A 76 7.02 -14.35 -11.86
C ARG A 76 8.54 -14.41 -12.06
N ILE A 77 9.25 -15.06 -11.15
CA ILE A 77 10.68 -15.37 -11.31
C ILE A 77 10.89 -16.42 -12.42
N ALA A 78 12.09 -16.44 -13.02
CA ALA A 78 12.52 -17.55 -13.86
C ALA A 78 12.50 -18.86 -13.07
N GLY A 79 11.90 -19.91 -13.63
CA GLY A 79 11.70 -21.18 -12.92
C GLY A 79 10.55 -21.16 -11.90
N TYR A 80 9.56 -20.29 -12.11
CA TYR A 80 8.36 -20.16 -11.28
C TYR A 80 7.80 -21.50 -10.78
N GLU A 81 7.64 -21.61 -9.47
CA GLU A 81 6.96 -22.71 -8.79
C GLU A 81 5.95 -22.11 -7.79
N ALA A 82 4.66 -22.40 -8.00
CA ALA A 82 3.60 -21.87 -7.14
C ALA A 82 3.83 -22.28 -5.68
N ASP A 83 3.54 -21.36 -4.75
CA ASP A 83 3.69 -21.56 -3.30
C ASP A 83 5.12 -21.95 -2.82
N LYS A 84 6.15 -21.75 -3.65
CA LYS A 84 7.54 -22.08 -3.28
C LYS A 84 8.62 -21.14 -3.87
N ALA A 85 8.44 -20.70 -5.11
CA ALA A 85 9.37 -19.81 -5.80
C ALA A 85 8.61 -18.97 -6.83
N GLU A 86 7.89 -17.96 -6.34
CA GLU A 86 7.00 -17.15 -7.18
C GLU A 86 7.67 -15.90 -7.74
N THR A 87 8.44 -15.19 -6.90
CA THR A 87 9.09 -13.91 -7.23
C THR A 87 10.56 -13.93 -6.82
N ASP A 88 11.37 -13.06 -7.42
CA ASP A 88 12.71 -12.75 -6.89
C ASP A 88 12.61 -11.63 -5.85
N ARG A 89 13.26 -11.80 -4.70
CA ARG A 89 13.32 -10.74 -3.68
C ARG A 89 14.24 -9.63 -4.14
N GLN A 90 13.70 -8.42 -4.17
CA GLN A 90 14.42 -7.19 -4.52
C GLN A 90 14.23 -6.14 -3.42
N THR A 91 15.23 -5.26 -3.27
CA THR A 91 15.02 -4.03 -2.49
C THR A 91 14.20 -3.04 -3.30
N VAL A 92 13.45 -2.14 -2.65
CA VAL A 92 12.67 -1.11 -3.37
C VAL A 92 13.54 -0.26 -4.30
N PRO A 93 14.77 0.18 -3.92
CA PRO A 93 15.67 0.89 -4.83
C PRO A 93 16.08 0.07 -6.06
N ASP A 94 16.34 -1.22 -5.89
CA ASP A 94 16.68 -2.09 -7.03
C ASP A 94 15.49 -2.30 -7.95
N PHE A 95 14.31 -2.59 -7.38
CA PHE A 95 13.07 -2.74 -8.14
C PHE A 95 12.75 -1.49 -8.95
N LEU A 96 12.89 -0.30 -8.36
CA LEU A 96 12.70 0.98 -9.05
C LEU A 96 13.66 1.12 -10.25
N LYS A 97 14.94 0.80 -10.07
CA LYS A 97 15.97 0.94 -11.11
C LYS A 97 15.83 -0.09 -12.23
N GLU A 98 15.70 -1.36 -11.86
CA GLU A 98 15.65 -2.49 -12.81
C GLU A 98 14.44 -2.43 -13.72
N HIS A 99 13.31 -1.91 -13.21
CA HIS A 99 12.07 -1.78 -13.97
C HIS A 99 11.82 -0.36 -14.50
N GLY A 100 12.73 0.59 -14.28
CA GLY A 100 12.62 1.96 -14.81
C GLY A 100 11.38 2.71 -14.31
N LEU A 101 11.05 2.56 -13.02
CA LEU A 101 9.81 3.10 -12.44
C LEU A 101 9.97 4.56 -11.97
N ALA A 102 8.90 5.34 -12.08
CA ALA A 102 8.85 6.72 -11.56
C ALA A 102 8.82 6.76 -10.01
N ALA A 103 8.19 5.77 -9.38
CA ALA A 103 8.14 5.60 -7.93
C ALA A 103 7.88 4.13 -7.57
N ALA A 104 8.30 3.70 -6.38
CA ALA A 104 8.08 2.34 -5.90
C ALA A 104 7.95 2.30 -4.36
N VAL A 105 7.15 1.36 -3.86
CA VAL A 105 6.97 1.05 -2.44
C VAL A 105 6.89 -0.47 -2.25
N ASN A 106 7.14 -0.97 -1.04
CA ASN A 106 6.86 -2.36 -0.72
C ASN A 106 5.34 -2.63 -0.73
N ALA A 107 4.93 -3.84 -1.13
CA ALA A 107 3.52 -4.23 -1.27
C ALA A 107 3.17 -5.45 -0.40
N ASN A 108 3.19 -6.66 -0.95
CA ASN A 108 2.76 -7.89 -0.27
C ASN A 108 3.69 -8.27 0.90
N PHE A 109 3.12 -9.03 1.85
CA PHE A 109 3.93 -9.90 2.71
C PHE A 109 4.58 -11.01 1.87
N TYR A 110 5.66 -11.61 2.35
CA TYR A 110 6.36 -12.65 1.61
C TYR A 110 7.06 -13.67 2.52
N SER A 111 7.39 -14.83 1.95
CA SER A 111 8.17 -15.89 2.61
C SER A 111 9.31 -16.36 1.73
N PRO A 112 10.49 -16.70 2.28
CA PRO A 112 10.87 -16.54 3.69
C PRO A 112 11.30 -15.11 4.05
N PHE A 113 10.93 -14.65 5.25
CA PHE A 113 11.30 -13.35 5.81
C PHE A 113 12.14 -13.49 7.08
N ASN A 114 13.44 -13.21 7.00
CA ASN A 114 14.37 -13.23 8.14
C ASN A 114 15.55 -12.27 7.91
N GLY A 115 16.46 -12.15 8.89
CA GLY A 115 17.60 -11.22 8.83
C GLY A 115 18.53 -11.42 7.62
N TYR A 116 18.63 -12.65 7.10
CA TYR A 116 19.39 -12.96 5.89
C TYR A 116 18.61 -12.60 4.62
N THR A 117 17.35 -13.02 4.51
CA THR A 117 16.54 -12.83 3.29
C THR A 117 16.08 -11.38 3.07
N ARG A 118 16.20 -10.53 4.09
CA ARG A 118 16.02 -9.07 3.96
C ARG A 118 17.18 -8.36 3.26
N LYS A 119 18.36 -8.98 3.23
CA LYS A 119 19.59 -8.39 2.68
C LYS A 119 20.06 -9.10 1.41
N ASN A 120 19.56 -10.30 1.15
CA ASN A 120 19.99 -11.16 0.05
C ASN A 120 18.80 -11.49 -0.85
N ARG A 121 19.07 -11.50 -2.16
CA ARG A 121 18.09 -11.90 -3.18
C ARG A 121 17.75 -13.38 -3.11
N GLY A 122 16.89 -13.82 -4.02
CA GLY A 122 16.50 -15.20 -4.18
C GLY A 122 14.99 -15.38 -4.09
N PRO A 123 14.52 -16.61 -4.35
CA PRO A 123 13.11 -16.89 -4.51
C PRO A 123 12.33 -16.58 -3.23
N SER A 124 11.12 -16.08 -3.43
CA SER A 124 10.11 -15.93 -2.40
C SER A 124 8.72 -16.18 -2.94
N ASP A 125 7.80 -16.43 -2.02
CA ASP A 125 6.37 -16.48 -2.28
C ASP A 125 5.75 -15.18 -1.81
N ALA A 126 4.94 -14.56 -2.66
CA ALA A 126 4.08 -13.49 -2.19
C ALA A 126 2.97 -14.11 -1.33
N LYS A 127 2.53 -13.39 -0.29
CA LYS A 127 1.39 -13.82 0.52
C LYS A 127 0.21 -12.92 0.21
N GLY A 128 -0.82 -13.52 -0.35
CA GLY A 128 -2.01 -12.84 -0.87
C GLY A 128 -1.95 -12.64 -2.38
N LEU A 129 -3.07 -12.16 -2.93
CA LEU A 129 -3.22 -11.99 -4.37
C LEU A 129 -2.12 -11.07 -4.92
N ALA A 130 -1.42 -11.56 -5.94
CA ALA A 130 -0.49 -10.77 -6.74
C ALA A 130 -0.73 -11.05 -8.22
N VAL A 131 -0.93 -9.98 -8.99
CA VAL A 131 -1.08 -10.03 -10.45
C VAL A 131 -0.16 -8.95 -11.04
N SER A 132 0.66 -9.34 -12.01
CA SER A 132 1.58 -8.45 -12.73
C SER A 132 1.33 -8.61 -14.21
N ASP A 133 1.06 -7.51 -14.92
CA ASP A 133 0.75 -7.48 -16.36
C ASP A 133 -0.30 -8.52 -16.80
N GLY A 134 -1.35 -8.69 -15.98
CA GLY A 134 -2.43 -9.65 -16.22
C GLY A 134 -2.08 -11.11 -15.91
N VAL A 135 -0.85 -11.40 -15.48
CA VAL A 135 -0.40 -12.73 -15.09
C VAL A 135 -0.57 -12.90 -13.58
N LEU A 136 -1.27 -13.97 -13.17
CA LEU A 136 -1.37 -14.36 -11.77
C LEU A 136 0.01 -14.80 -11.26
N VAL A 137 0.53 -14.13 -10.23
CA VAL A 137 1.82 -14.45 -9.59
C VAL A 137 1.59 -15.28 -8.32
N SER A 138 0.67 -14.84 -7.46
CA SER A 138 0.28 -15.52 -6.22
C SER A 138 -1.24 -15.51 -6.07
N PRO A 139 -1.87 -16.62 -5.65
CA PRO A 139 -3.32 -16.71 -5.47
C PRO A 139 -3.85 -15.86 -4.31
N ALA A 140 -5.15 -15.54 -4.38
CA ALA A 140 -5.86 -14.91 -3.26
C ALA A 140 -5.96 -15.87 -2.07
N ASN A 141 -5.88 -15.33 -0.85
CA ASN A 141 -5.86 -16.10 0.40
C ASN A 141 -6.89 -15.59 1.43
N GLY A 142 -7.93 -14.89 0.98
CA GLY A 142 -8.99 -14.34 1.82
C GLY A 142 -8.68 -12.98 2.47
N TYR A 143 -7.45 -12.46 2.35
CA TYR A 143 -7.12 -11.10 2.80
C TYR A 143 -7.51 -10.03 1.78
N GLY A 144 -7.71 -8.80 2.26
CA GLY A 144 -8.02 -7.64 1.42
C GLY A 144 -6.94 -7.41 0.36
N SER A 145 -7.36 -7.02 -0.85
CA SER A 145 -6.48 -6.75 -1.99
C SER A 145 -6.82 -5.40 -2.61
N PHE A 146 -5.81 -4.66 -3.03
CA PHE A 146 -5.97 -3.47 -3.86
C PHE A 146 -5.85 -3.86 -5.33
N VAL A 147 -6.88 -3.55 -6.12
CA VAL A 147 -6.94 -3.91 -7.55
C VAL A 147 -7.16 -2.65 -8.36
N VAL A 148 -6.27 -2.38 -9.29
CA VAL A 148 -6.42 -1.34 -10.30
C VAL A 148 -6.85 -1.99 -11.61
N ARG A 149 -7.93 -1.49 -12.20
CA ARG A 149 -8.40 -1.88 -13.54
C ARG A 149 -8.23 -0.68 -14.45
N LYS A 150 -7.69 -0.91 -15.65
CA LYS A 150 -7.78 0.07 -16.73
C LYS A 150 -9.12 -0.08 -17.43
#